data_AF-A0A8H4XT37-F1
#
_entry.id   AF-A0A8H4XT37-F1
#
_cell.length_a   1.000
_cell.length_b   1.000
_cell.length_c   1.000
_cell.angle_alpha   90.00
_cell.angle_beta   90.00
_cell.angle_gamma   90.00
#
_symmetry.space_group_name_H-M   'P 1'
#
loop_
_entity.id
_entity.type
_entity.pdbx_description
1 polymer ?
#
loop_
_entity_poly.entity_id
_entity_poly.type
_entity_poly.pdbx_seq_one_letter_code
_entity_poly.pdbx_strand_id
1 'polypeptide(L)'
;QHPVQNTIGRAIVEAVVRAGKEGRKFRVMIVIPCIPGFAGDLRENAAAGTRAIMDYQYKSILRGENSIFEQVRAQGVDPTEHIFFFNLRSYDRINKTKELVEQEEKSGVHYQDVQRANAEQIMGESVHPEIGEEGDIHEHSHHVSKKEQESKIDSVRRFEEQREETYVGDREVKSSDSIAQNAMLNQRKVSEEYWGDEDPEKEKDNFIQEELYVHGKVCIVDDRIVICGSANINDRSQLGDRDSELAIVLEDTDPLDSTMNGQPYQASCLAATLRRHLCR
;
A
#
# COMPACT_ATOMS: atom_id res chain seq x y z
N GLN A 1 -7.06 -16.24 -23.36
CA GLN A 1 -6.66 -16.20 -21.94
C GLN A 1 -7.33 -17.38 -21.25
N HIS A 2 -6.59 -18.11 -20.40
CA HIS A 2 -7.16 -19.21 -19.62
C HIS A 2 -8.12 -18.69 -18.54
N PRO A 3 -9.16 -19.45 -18.18
CA PRO A 3 -10.05 -19.09 -17.08
C PRO A 3 -9.29 -19.05 -15.76
N VAL A 4 -9.69 -18.14 -14.86
CA VAL A 4 -9.25 -18.12 -13.46
C VAL A 4 -9.77 -19.38 -12.76
N GLN A 5 -8.91 -20.09 -12.04
CA GLN A 5 -9.22 -21.43 -11.50
C GLN A 5 -9.42 -21.47 -9.99
N ASN A 6 -8.75 -20.60 -9.22
CA ASN A 6 -8.94 -20.57 -7.77
C ASN A 6 -10.41 -20.27 -7.40
N THR A 7 -10.85 -20.77 -6.26
CA THR A 7 -12.27 -20.78 -5.89
C THR A 7 -12.62 -19.84 -4.74
N ILE A 8 -11.70 -18.95 -4.33
CA ILE A 8 -11.90 -18.03 -3.20
C ILE A 8 -13.07 -17.10 -3.45
N GLY A 9 -13.17 -16.51 -4.65
CA GLY A 9 -14.31 -15.66 -5.03
C GLY A 9 -15.64 -16.41 -4.96
N ARG A 10 -15.68 -17.67 -5.41
CA ARG A 10 -16.87 -18.52 -5.32
C ARG A 10 -17.25 -18.82 -3.87
N ALA A 11 -16.28 -19.11 -3.00
CA ALA A 11 -16.53 -19.33 -1.58
C ALA A 11 -17.14 -18.09 -0.89
N ILE A 12 -16.70 -16.88 -1.25
CA ILE A 12 -17.30 -15.63 -0.78
C ILE A 12 -18.77 -15.52 -1.23
N VAL A 13 -19.06 -15.79 -2.50
CA VAL A 13 -20.44 -15.79 -3.04
C VAL A 13 -21.31 -16.75 -2.25
N GLU A 14 -20.87 -18.01 -2.07
CA GLU A 14 -21.63 -19.03 -1.35
C GLU A 14 -21.91 -18.62 0.10
N ALA A 15 -20.90 -18.09 0.80
CA ALA A 15 -21.04 -17.64 2.19
C ALA A 15 -22.02 -16.47 2.33
N VAL A 16 -21.91 -15.47 1.44
CA VAL A 16 -22.77 -14.28 1.43
C VAL A 16 -24.20 -14.65 1.07
N VAL A 17 -24.41 -15.44 0.01
CA VAL A 17 -25.74 -15.86 -0.42
C VAL A 17 -26.44 -16.67 0.67
N ARG A 18 -25.72 -17.60 1.31
CA ARG A 18 -26.26 -18.38 2.42
C ARG A 18 -26.71 -17.45 3.56
N ALA A 19 -25.86 -16.51 3.98
CA ALA A 19 -26.20 -15.58 5.05
C ALA A 19 -27.36 -14.64 4.69
N GLY A 20 -27.40 -14.14 3.46
CA GLY A 20 -28.49 -13.29 2.96
C GLY A 20 -29.84 -14.03 2.94
N LYS A 21 -29.87 -15.27 2.47
CA LYS A 21 -31.07 -16.12 2.48
C LYS A 21 -31.53 -16.48 3.90
N GLU A 22 -30.59 -16.63 4.84
CA GLU A 22 -30.87 -16.86 6.27
C GLU A 22 -31.30 -15.58 7.02
N GLY A 23 -31.17 -14.39 6.41
CA GLY A 23 -31.33 -13.11 7.11
C GLY A 23 -30.29 -12.88 8.21
N ARG A 24 -29.14 -13.56 8.14
CA ARG A 24 -28.08 -13.49 9.15
C ARG A 24 -27.11 -12.36 8.84
N LYS A 25 -26.78 -11.55 9.85
CA LYS A 25 -25.76 -10.51 9.69
C LYS A 25 -24.40 -11.15 9.44
N PHE A 26 -23.88 -10.97 8.24
CA PHE A 26 -22.59 -11.47 7.78
C PHE A 26 -21.87 -10.37 7.01
N ARG A 27 -20.58 -10.17 7.27
CA ARG A 27 -19.78 -9.09 6.69
C ARG A 27 -18.46 -9.65 6.17
N VAL A 28 -18.07 -9.24 4.97
CA VAL A 28 -16.80 -9.54 4.34
C VAL A 28 -16.12 -8.19 4.10
N MET A 29 -15.02 -7.94 4.81
CA MET A 29 -14.24 -6.72 4.68
C MET A 29 -12.93 -7.05 3.95
N ILE A 30 -12.70 -6.41 2.81
CA ILE A 30 -11.56 -6.67 1.94
C ILE A 30 -10.77 -5.37 1.83
N VAL A 31 -9.53 -5.39 2.32
CA VAL A 31 -8.59 -4.27 2.21
C VAL A 31 -7.54 -4.64 1.18
N ILE A 32 -7.44 -3.88 0.10
CA ILE A 32 -6.53 -4.11 -1.02
C ILE A 32 -5.81 -2.80 -1.38
N PRO A 33 -4.63 -2.84 -2.03
CA PRO A 33 -3.99 -1.61 -2.48
C PRO A 33 -4.91 -0.87 -3.47
N CYS A 34 -4.81 0.47 -3.51
CA CYS A 34 -5.63 1.26 -4.42
C CYS A 34 -5.19 1.01 -5.86
N ILE A 35 -3.87 0.94 -6.07
CA ILE A 35 -3.23 0.62 -7.34
C ILE A 35 -2.20 -0.50 -7.11
N PRO A 36 -2.08 -1.52 -7.98
CA PRO A 36 -1.03 -2.53 -7.84
C PRO A 36 0.37 -1.89 -8.00
N GLY A 37 1.32 -2.31 -7.15
CA GLY A 37 2.65 -1.69 -7.06
C GLY A 37 3.57 -2.02 -8.23
N PHE A 38 3.56 -1.17 -9.25
CA PHE A 38 4.49 -1.20 -10.39
C PHE A 38 4.94 0.22 -10.72
N ALA A 39 6.18 0.37 -11.18
CA ALA A 39 6.71 1.66 -11.60
C ALA A 39 6.06 2.16 -12.90
N GLY A 40 5.82 3.47 -12.99
CA GLY A 40 5.36 4.16 -14.20
C GLY A 40 3.95 4.75 -14.10
N ASP A 41 3.65 5.71 -14.98
CA ASP A 41 2.31 6.30 -15.08
C ASP A 41 1.34 5.26 -15.67
N LEU A 42 0.19 5.07 -15.02
CA LEU A 42 -0.90 4.19 -15.48
C LEU A 42 -1.37 4.45 -16.91
N ARG A 43 -1.12 5.65 -17.44
CA ARG A 43 -1.48 6.07 -18.80
C ARG A 43 -0.48 5.59 -19.85
N GLU A 44 0.73 5.24 -19.44
CA GLU A 44 1.81 4.86 -20.36
C GLU A 44 1.73 3.37 -20.74
N ASN A 45 2.31 3.02 -21.89
CA ASN A 45 2.37 1.63 -22.33
C ASN A 45 3.14 0.74 -21.35
N ALA A 46 4.11 1.30 -20.63
CA ALA A 46 4.87 0.62 -19.57
C ALA A 46 3.97 0.04 -18.47
N ALA A 47 2.80 0.65 -18.19
CA ALA A 47 1.85 0.18 -17.18
C ALA A 47 0.83 -0.86 -17.69
N ALA A 48 1.08 -1.52 -18.83
CA ALA A 48 0.18 -2.55 -19.38
C ALA A 48 -0.05 -3.72 -18.40
N GLY A 49 0.99 -4.16 -17.69
CA GLY A 49 0.90 -5.19 -16.65
C GLY A 49 -0.02 -4.78 -15.50
N THR A 50 0.15 -3.55 -15.00
CA THR A 50 -0.68 -2.96 -13.94
C THR A 50 -2.15 -2.90 -14.36
N ARG A 51 -2.44 -2.42 -15.57
CA ARG A 51 -3.81 -2.38 -16.11
C ARG A 51 -4.43 -3.77 -16.25
N ALA A 52 -3.64 -4.78 -16.64
CA ALA A 52 -4.12 -6.15 -16.72
C ALA A 52 -4.51 -6.69 -15.33
N ILE A 53 -3.71 -6.41 -14.29
CA ILE A 53 -4.04 -6.80 -12.91
C ILE A 53 -5.32 -6.12 -12.45
N MET A 54 -5.45 -4.81 -12.67
CA MET A 54 -6.67 -4.06 -12.34
C MET A 54 -7.90 -4.62 -13.06
N ASP A 55 -7.78 -5.00 -14.32
CA ASP A 55 -8.87 -5.62 -15.08
C ASP A 55 -9.35 -6.94 -14.41
N TYR A 56 -8.43 -7.82 -14.01
CA TYR A 56 -8.78 -9.03 -13.26
C TYR A 56 -9.37 -8.74 -11.88
N GLN A 57 -8.87 -7.72 -11.17
CA GLN A 57 -9.45 -7.29 -9.89
C GLN A 57 -10.91 -6.87 -10.09
N TYR A 58 -11.18 -5.95 -11.02
CA TYR A 58 -12.54 -5.49 -11.28
C TYR A 58 -13.46 -6.60 -11.79
N LYS A 59 -12.96 -7.50 -12.64
CA LYS A 59 -13.72 -8.68 -13.12
C LYS A 59 -14.07 -9.64 -11.99
N SER A 60 -13.18 -9.79 -11.01
CA SER A 60 -13.44 -10.61 -9.82
C SER A 60 -14.46 -9.94 -8.90
N ILE A 61 -14.41 -8.62 -8.76
CA ILE A 61 -15.25 -7.87 -7.81
C ILE A 61 -16.66 -7.62 -8.39
N LEU A 62 -16.77 -6.81 -9.45
CA LEU A 62 -18.05 -6.21 -9.88
C LEU A 62 -18.25 -6.05 -11.39
N ARG A 63 -17.28 -6.41 -12.25
CA ARG A 63 -17.40 -6.25 -13.71
C ARG A 63 -17.63 -7.58 -14.41
N GLY A 64 -18.82 -7.75 -14.97
CA GLY A 64 -19.20 -8.93 -15.76
C GLY A 64 -19.96 -9.96 -14.93
N GLU A 65 -20.68 -10.85 -15.62
CA GLU A 65 -21.63 -11.80 -15.03
C GLU A 65 -21.00 -12.78 -14.02
N ASN A 66 -19.70 -13.07 -14.16
CA ASN A 66 -18.97 -13.99 -13.31
C ASN A 66 -18.34 -13.32 -12.07
N SER A 67 -18.54 -12.01 -11.89
CA SER A 67 -17.99 -11.30 -10.73
C SER A 67 -18.72 -11.68 -9.45
N ILE A 68 -18.07 -11.51 -8.29
CA ILE A 68 -18.65 -11.80 -6.98
C ILE A 68 -19.99 -11.06 -6.82
N PHE A 69 -20.04 -9.76 -7.14
CA PHE A 69 -21.26 -8.96 -6.99
C PHE A 69 -22.40 -9.45 -7.87
N GLU A 70 -22.15 -9.73 -9.15
CA GLU A 70 -23.19 -10.21 -10.06
C GLU A 70 -23.67 -11.62 -9.69
N GLN A 71 -22.77 -12.50 -9.26
CA GLN A 71 -23.12 -13.85 -8.80
C GLN A 71 -23.95 -13.85 -7.50
N VAL A 72 -23.72 -12.89 -6.61
CA VAL A 72 -24.58 -12.71 -5.41
C VAL A 72 -25.95 -12.14 -5.81
N ARG A 73 -25.99 -11.11 -6.67
CA ARG A 73 -27.24 -10.50 -7.17
C ARG A 73 -28.12 -11.50 -7.91
N ALA A 74 -27.52 -12.35 -8.74
CA ALA A 74 -28.22 -13.40 -9.49
C ALA A 74 -28.99 -14.37 -8.57
N GLN A 75 -28.62 -14.45 -7.29
CA GLN A 75 -29.28 -15.29 -6.29
C GLN A 75 -30.24 -14.52 -5.38
N GLY A 76 -30.56 -13.27 -5.71
CA GLY A 76 -31.54 -12.43 -5.01
C GLY A 76 -31.04 -11.82 -3.70
N VAL A 77 -29.73 -11.76 -3.48
CA VAL A 77 -29.11 -11.13 -2.31
C VAL A 77 -28.40 -9.85 -2.75
N ASP A 78 -28.48 -8.77 -1.96
CA ASP A 78 -27.73 -7.54 -2.24
C ASP A 78 -26.29 -7.67 -1.73
N PRO A 79 -25.26 -7.70 -2.60
CA PRO A 79 -23.87 -7.80 -2.16
C PRO A 79 -23.42 -6.60 -1.31
N THR A 80 -24.04 -5.43 -1.48
CA THR A 80 -23.64 -4.20 -0.76
C THR A 80 -24.00 -4.22 0.72
N GLU A 81 -24.91 -5.11 1.13
CA GLU A 81 -25.22 -5.34 2.54
C GLU A 81 -24.17 -6.22 3.24
N HIS A 82 -23.32 -6.90 2.49
CA HIS A 82 -22.42 -7.93 3.01
C HIS A 82 -20.95 -7.69 2.70
N ILE A 83 -20.59 -7.13 1.55
CA ILE A 83 -19.21 -7.06 1.06
C ILE A 83 -18.74 -5.61 0.99
N PHE A 84 -17.59 -5.33 1.60
CA PHE A 84 -17.01 -3.99 1.70
C PHE A 84 -15.56 -4.01 1.25
N PHE A 85 -15.23 -3.16 0.27
CA PHE A 85 -13.87 -2.96 -0.22
C PHE A 85 -13.30 -1.65 0.31
N PHE A 86 -12.07 -1.71 0.80
CA PHE A 86 -11.32 -0.56 1.30
C PHE A 86 -9.91 -0.56 0.69
N ASN A 87 -9.33 0.63 0.61
CA ASN A 87 -7.90 0.82 0.44
C ASN A 87 -7.40 1.72 1.58
N LEU A 88 -6.09 1.78 1.74
CA LEU A 88 -5.46 2.62 2.74
C LEU A 88 -4.71 3.75 2.04
N ARG A 89 -4.83 4.96 2.60
CA ARG A 89 -4.18 6.17 2.10
C ARG A 89 -3.87 7.06 3.29
N SER A 90 -2.68 7.64 3.28
CA SER A 90 -2.26 8.61 4.29
C SER A 90 -1.86 9.92 3.63
N TYR A 91 -1.71 10.95 4.43
CA TYR A 91 -1.16 12.24 4.03
C TYR A 91 0.05 12.55 4.89
N ASP A 92 0.89 13.43 4.37
CA ASP A 92 1.98 14.05 5.12
C ASP A 92 2.30 15.42 4.52
N ARG A 93 3.33 16.08 5.03
CA ARG A 93 3.90 17.28 4.42
C ARG A 93 5.40 17.13 4.21
N ILE A 94 5.90 17.61 3.09
CA ILE A 94 7.35 17.66 2.85
C ILE A 94 7.89 18.92 3.53
N ASN A 95 8.80 18.75 4.49
CA ASN A 95 9.40 19.89 5.18
C ASN A 95 10.33 20.67 4.23
N LYS A 96 9.77 21.67 3.54
CA LYS A 96 10.52 22.65 2.76
C LYS A 96 10.86 23.85 3.64
N THR A 97 11.98 23.74 4.36
CA THR A 97 12.45 24.83 5.22
C THR A 97 13.03 25.98 4.39
N LYS A 98 13.08 27.20 4.95
CA LYS A 98 13.68 28.37 4.26
C LYS A 98 15.14 28.09 3.91
N GLU A 99 15.84 27.38 4.79
CA GLU A 99 17.22 26.96 4.63
C GLU A 99 17.39 25.98 3.46
N LEU A 100 16.44 25.05 3.27
CA LEU A 100 16.46 24.15 2.11
C LEU A 100 16.33 24.95 0.81
N VAL A 101 15.45 25.97 0.79
CA VAL A 101 15.30 26.86 -0.36
C VAL A 101 16.57 27.65 -0.61
N GLU A 102 17.18 28.24 0.42
CA GLU A 102 18.45 28.96 0.31
C GLU A 102 19.59 28.03 -0.15
N GLN A 103 19.60 26.77 0.30
CA GLN A 103 20.57 25.77 -0.12
C GLN A 103 20.39 25.37 -1.59
N GLU A 104 19.14 25.18 -2.04
CA GLU A 104 18.83 24.96 -3.47
C GLU A 104 19.29 26.14 -4.32
N GLU A 105 19.03 27.38 -3.89
CA GLU A 105 19.43 28.60 -4.58
C GLU A 105 20.97 28.77 -4.66
N LYS A 106 21.68 28.52 -3.56
CA LYS A 106 23.16 28.64 -3.50
C LYS A 106 23.87 27.53 -4.26
N SER A 107 23.41 26.29 -4.14
CA SER A 107 24.01 25.14 -4.81
C SER A 107 23.66 25.07 -6.31
N GLY A 108 22.54 25.69 -6.70
CA GLY A 108 21.97 25.57 -8.05
C GLY A 108 21.45 24.15 -8.36
N VAL A 109 21.20 23.34 -7.32
CA VAL A 109 20.74 21.95 -7.42
C VAL A 109 19.44 21.81 -6.64
N HIS A 110 18.39 21.27 -7.27
CA HIS A 110 17.14 20.97 -6.57
C HIS A 110 17.29 19.74 -5.68
N TYR A 111 16.67 19.78 -4.50
CA TYR A 111 16.70 18.68 -3.54
C TYR A 111 16.09 17.39 -4.11
N GLN A 112 15.09 17.50 -5.00
CA GLN A 112 14.52 16.35 -5.71
C GLN A 112 15.54 15.62 -6.59
N ASP A 113 16.48 16.35 -7.21
CA ASP A 113 17.52 15.75 -8.04
C ASP A 113 18.54 14.99 -7.19
N VAL A 114 18.86 15.54 -6.02
CA VAL A 114 19.71 14.87 -5.00
C VAL A 114 19.04 13.60 -4.49
N GLN A 115 17.75 13.65 -4.16
CA GLN A 115 16.98 12.47 -3.73
C GLN A 115 16.95 11.40 -4.82
N ARG A 116 16.74 11.77 -6.08
CA ARG A 116 16.76 10.84 -7.22
C ARG A 116 18.13 10.21 -7.40
N ALA A 117 19.20 11.01 -7.35
CA ALA A 117 20.56 10.51 -7.43
C ALA A 117 20.89 9.51 -6.30
N ASN A 118 20.48 9.81 -5.06
CA ASN A 118 20.65 8.92 -3.92
C ASN A 118 19.82 7.63 -4.05
N ALA A 119 18.55 7.74 -4.48
CA ALA A 119 17.69 6.59 -4.70
C ALA A 119 18.27 5.65 -5.77
N GLU A 120 18.79 6.19 -6.88
CA GLU A 120 19.44 5.41 -7.92
C GLU A 120 20.77 4.77 -7.47
N GLN A 121 21.56 5.46 -6.62
CA GLN A 121 22.76 4.87 -6.02
C GLN A 121 22.43 3.70 -5.10
N ILE A 122 21.36 3.80 -4.31
CA ILE A 122 20.94 2.75 -3.36
C ILE A 122 20.23 1.61 -4.10
N MET A 123 19.37 1.93 -5.07
CA MET A 123 18.50 0.96 -5.76
C MET A 123 19.11 0.36 -7.04
N GLY A 124 20.32 0.78 -7.42
CA GLY A 124 21.01 0.31 -8.63
C GLY A 124 21.21 -1.21 -8.71
N GLU A 125 21.17 -1.93 -7.59
CA GLU A 125 21.24 -3.41 -7.55
C GLU A 125 19.87 -4.10 -7.43
N SER A 126 18.77 -3.40 -7.12
CA SER A 126 17.50 -4.04 -6.73
C SER A 126 16.30 -3.76 -7.65
N VAL A 127 16.43 -2.84 -8.61
CA VAL A 127 15.35 -2.53 -9.58
C VAL A 127 15.59 -3.17 -10.95
N HIS A 128 16.80 -3.66 -11.20
CA HIS A 128 17.10 -4.52 -12.34
C HIS A 128 17.29 -5.95 -11.82
N PRO A 129 16.40 -6.91 -12.12
CA PRO A 129 16.77 -8.30 -11.92
C PRO A 129 18.05 -8.54 -12.72
N GLU A 130 19.11 -9.00 -12.07
CA GLU A 130 20.22 -9.63 -12.77
C GLU A 130 19.61 -10.80 -13.56
N ILE A 131 19.46 -10.60 -14.86
CA ILE A 131 19.07 -11.66 -15.78
C ILE A 131 20.21 -12.67 -15.75
N GLY A 132 19.97 -13.81 -15.08
CA GLY A 132 20.72 -15.03 -15.35
C GLY A 132 20.62 -15.34 -16.84
N GLU A 133 21.74 -15.74 -17.44
CA GLU A 133 21.91 -16.05 -18.86
C GLU A 133 20.75 -16.92 -19.41
N GLU A 134 19.73 -16.29 -20.00
CA GLU A 134 18.75 -16.79 -20.99
C GLU A 134 17.44 -15.96 -20.90
N GLY A 135 17.44 -14.74 -21.45
CA GLY A 135 16.23 -13.90 -21.51
C GLY A 135 16.33 -12.77 -22.52
N ASP A 136 15.47 -12.86 -23.54
CA ASP A 136 15.07 -11.89 -24.59
C ASP A 136 16.08 -10.87 -25.18
N ILE A 137 16.33 -11.02 -26.48
CA ILE A 137 17.31 -10.28 -27.31
C ILE A 137 16.92 -8.82 -27.63
N HIS A 138 15.80 -8.33 -27.07
CA HIS A 138 15.19 -7.05 -27.44
C HIS A 138 14.90 -6.07 -26.29
N GLU A 139 15.36 -6.33 -25.06
CA GLU A 139 15.32 -5.32 -24.00
C GLU A 139 16.54 -4.38 -24.04
N HIS A 140 16.29 -3.09 -24.24
CA HIS A 140 17.32 -2.07 -24.14
C HIS A 140 17.67 -1.84 -22.66
N SER A 141 18.88 -2.26 -22.25
CA SER A 141 19.52 -1.81 -21.01
C SER A 141 19.64 -0.28 -21.03
N HIS A 142 19.04 0.40 -20.04
CA HIS A 142 19.39 1.79 -19.73
C HIS A 142 20.75 1.80 -19.01
N HIS A 143 21.83 1.60 -19.78
CA HIS A 143 23.17 1.89 -19.27
C HIS A 143 23.29 3.40 -19.06
N VAL A 144 23.16 3.83 -17.80
CA VAL A 144 23.53 5.19 -17.39
C VAL A 144 25.02 5.35 -17.68
N SER A 145 25.38 6.36 -18.48
CA SER A 145 26.78 6.56 -18.85
C SER A 145 27.61 6.94 -17.61
N LYS A 146 28.90 6.55 -17.58
CA LYS A 146 29.82 6.96 -16.50
C LYS A 146 29.83 8.47 -16.26
N LYS A 147 29.64 9.24 -17.34
CA LYS A 147 29.57 10.71 -17.30
C LYS A 147 28.31 11.23 -16.61
N GLU A 148 27.17 10.56 -16.79
CA GLU A 148 25.93 10.89 -16.07
C GLU A 148 26.01 10.50 -14.60
N GLN A 149 26.65 9.38 -14.27
CA GLN A 149 26.92 8.99 -12.88
C GLN A 149 27.83 10.02 -12.18
N GLU A 150 28.92 10.44 -12.81
CA GLU A 150 29.83 11.47 -12.29
C GLU A 150 29.12 12.81 -12.07
N SER A 151 28.28 13.23 -13.01
CA SER A 151 27.50 14.47 -12.88
C SER A 151 26.50 14.42 -11.71
N LYS A 152 25.89 13.26 -11.46
CA LYS A 152 24.97 13.07 -10.34
C LYS A 152 25.71 13.11 -9.00
N ILE A 153 26.86 12.43 -8.90
CA ILE A 153 27.72 12.48 -7.71
C ILE A 153 28.18 13.91 -7.41
N ASP A 154 28.58 14.67 -8.44
CA ASP A 154 28.96 16.08 -8.30
C ASP A 154 27.79 16.96 -7.80
N SER A 155 26.57 16.73 -8.28
CA SER A 155 25.38 17.46 -7.80
C SER A 155 25.06 17.18 -6.33
N VAL A 156 25.17 15.93 -5.88
CA VAL A 156 24.98 15.56 -4.46
C VAL A 156 26.04 16.24 -3.61
N ARG A 157 27.30 16.19 -4.04
CA ARG A 157 28.42 16.80 -3.32
C ARG A 157 28.27 18.33 -3.20
N ARG A 158 27.98 19.04 -4.29
CA ARG A 158 27.77 20.50 -4.27
C ARG A 158 26.60 20.90 -3.36
N PHE A 159 25.55 20.08 -3.33
CA PHE A 159 24.43 20.29 -2.43
C PHE A 159 24.84 20.09 -0.96
N GLU A 160 25.58 19.02 -0.64
CA GLU A 160 26.06 18.73 0.72
C GLU A 160 27.06 19.77 1.25
N GLU A 161 28.00 20.25 0.43
CA GLU A 161 28.95 21.29 0.81
C GLU A 161 28.24 22.59 1.25
N GLN A 162 27.12 22.93 0.59
CA GLN A 162 26.30 24.10 0.93
C GLN A 162 25.42 23.90 2.17
N ARG A 163 25.27 22.66 2.65
CA ARG A 163 24.54 22.35 3.88
C ARG A 163 25.29 22.86 5.10
N GLU A 164 26.61 22.65 5.15
CA GLU A 164 27.43 23.09 6.29
C GLU A 164 27.46 24.62 6.44
N GLU A 165 27.40 25.35 5.32
CA GLU A 165 27.36 26.82 5.30
C GLU A 165 25.97 27.41 5.62
N THR A 166 24.89 26.68 5.32
CA THR A 166 23.51 27.16 5.50
C THR A 166 22.96 26.79 6.88
N TYR A 167 23.36 25.65 7.44
CA TYR A 167 22.93 25.19 8.77
C TYR A 167 23.91 25.60 9.89
N VAL A 168 24.23 26.90 9.99
CA VAL A 168 25.15 27.42 11.02
C VAL A 168 24.39 27.67 12.33
N GLY A 169 24.60 26.79 13.32
CA GLY A 169 24.19 26.96 14.73
C GLY A 169 23.19 25.91 15.23
N ASP A 170 23.25 25.62 16.54
CA ASP A 170 22.25 24.80 17.26
C ASP A 170 20.89 25.52 17.25
N ARG A 171 20.06 25.25 16.24
CA ARG A 171 18.65 25.65 16.22
C ARG A 171 17.79 24.41 16.33
N GLU A 172 16.97 24.38 17.39
CA GLU A 172 16.05 23.30 17.68
C GLU A 172 14.97 23.22 16.60
N VAL A 173 14.92 22.11 15.86
CA VAL A 173 13.85 21.82 14.89
C VAL A 173 12.56 21.58 15.66
N LYS A 174 11.61 22.52 15.56
CA LYS A 174 10.33 22.45 16.28
C LYS A 174 9.21 21.74 15.50
N SER A 175 9.33 21.67 14.18
CA SER A 175 8.37 20.98 13.32
C SER A 175 8.62 19.48 13.33
N SER A 176 7.57 18.68 13.45
CA SER A 176 7.68 17.22 13.29
C SER A 176 8.06 16.83 11.86
N ASP A 177 8.85 15.75 11.74
CA ASP A 177 9.29 15.19 10.45
C ASP A 177 8.16 14.53 9.67
N SER A 178 7.12 14.08 10.37
CA SER A 178 5.90 13.52 9.79
C SER A 178 4.71 13.94 10.64
N ILE A 179 3.58 14.17 9.97
CA ILE A 179 2.27 14.38 10.59
C ILE A 179 1.29 13.25 10.24
N ALA A 180 1.77 12.17 9.59
CA ALA A 180 0.93 11.06 9.16
C ALA A 180 0.21 10.37 10.32
N GLN A 181 0.82 10.36 11.52
CA GLN A 181 0.18 9.86 12.73
C GLN A 181 -1.15 10.56 13.02
N ASN A 182 -1.33 11.82 12.63
CA ASN A 182 -2.55 12.58 12.89
C ASN A 182 -3.78 12.03 12.13
N ALA A 183 -3.57 11.13 11.16
CA ALA A 183 -4.64 10.37 10.52
C ALA A 183 -5.25 9.30 11.44
N MET A 184 -4.55 8.88 12.49
CA MET A 184 -4.99 7.81 13.39
C MET A 184 -6.00 8.30 14.43
N LEU A 185 -6.85 7.38 14.90
CA LEU A 185 -7.84 7.68 15.93
C LEU A 185 -7.16 8.17 17.22
N ASN A 186 -7.71 9.23 17.82
CA ASN A 186 -7.23 9.88 19.06
C ASN A 186 -5.87 10.58 18.96
N GLN A 187 -5.40 10.92 17.76
CA GLN A 187 -4.22 11.76 17.59
C GLN A 187 -4.59 13.26 17.53
N ARG A 188 -3.56 14.12 17.56
CA ARG A 188 -3.74 15.58 17.48
C ARG A 188 -4.29 15.98 16.12
N LYS A 189 -4.90 17.16 16.07
CA LYS A 189 -5.33 17.71 14.78
C LYS A 189 -4.12 18.23 14.03
N VAL A 190 -4.13 18.09 12.70
CA VAL A 190 -3.13 18.72 11.83
C VAL A 190 -3.03 20.22 12.08
N SER A 191 -4.15 20.91 12.35
CA SER A 191 -4.17 22.34 12.67
C SER A 191 -3.44 22.72 13.97
N GLU A 192 -3.06 21.75 14.79
CA GLU A 192 -2.30 21.94 16.04
C GLU A 192 -0.81 21.66 15.84
N GLU A 193 -0.39 21.21 14.66
CA GLU A 193 1.01 20.97 14.33
C GLU A 193 1.75 22.27 14.06
N TYR A 194 2.98 22.36 14.57
CA TYR A 194 3.82 23.51 14.31
C TYR A 194 4.33 23.48 12.87
N TRP A 195 4.09 24.56 12.14
CA TRP A 195 4.73 24.85 10.86
C TRP A 195 5.69 26.03 11.04
N GLY A 196 6.92 25.89 10.57
CA GLY A 196 8.00 26.85 10.83
C GLY A 196 7.83 28.23 10.21
N ASP A 197 6.88 28.40 9.27
CA ASP A 197 6.56 29.69 8.65
C ASP A 197 5.26 30.26 9.23
N GLU A 198 5.19 31.59 9.35
CA GLU A 198 4.00 32.30 9.87
C GLU A 198 2.83 32.31 8.88
N ASP A 199 3.05 31.82 7.65
CA ASP A 199 2.05 31.74 6.58
C ASP A 199 1.52 30.30 6.43
N PRO A 200 0.29 30.00 6.89
CA PRO A 200 -0.33 28.69 6.75
C PRO A 200 -0.61 28.29 5.30
N GLU A 201 -0.66 29.23 4.35
CA GLU A 201 -0.88 28.88 2.93
C GLU A 201 0.33 28.14 2.35
N LYS A 202 1.54 28.45 2.82
CA LYS A 202 2.75 27.74 2.40
C LYS A 202 2.80 26.30 2.91
N GLU A 203 2.16 26.00 4.03
CA GLU A 203 2.06 24.61 4.50
C GLU A 203 1.27 23.78 3.49
N LYS A 204 0.16 24.32 2.94
CA LYS A 204 -0.70 23.64 1.97
C LYS A 204 0.03 23.21 0.70
N ASP A 205 0.93 24.05 0.21
CA ASP A 205 1.74 23.75 -0.98
C ASP A 205 2.71 22.57 -0.79
N ASN A 206 2.94 22.16 0.46
CA ASN A 206 3.85 21.08 0.82
C ASN A 206 3.11 19.81 1.26
N PHE A 207 1.78 19.81 1.32
CA PHE A 207 1.02 18.60 1.62
C PHE A 207 1.11 17.61 0.46
N ILE A 208 1.32 16.36 0.84
CA ILE A 208 1.30 15.21 -0.05
C ILE A 208 0.32 14.17 0.47
N GLN A 209 -0.15 13.32 -0.43
CA GLN A 209 -0.98 12.18 -0.10
C GLN A 209 -0.53 10.99 -0.91
N GLU A 210 -0.37 9.83 -0.25
CA GLU A 210 0.00 8.61 -0.93
C GLU A 210 -0.73 7.39 -0.36
N GLU A 211 -0.94 6.37 -1.20
CA GLU A 211 -1.49 5.11 -0.73
C GLU A 211 -0.57 4.44 0.30
N LEU A 212 -1.18 3.82 1.29
CA LEU A 212 -0.47 2.87 2.14
C LEU A 212 -0.61 1.51 1.48
N TYR A 213 0.47 1.07 0.83
CA TYR A 213 0.44 -0.13 0.01
C TYR A 213 0.16 -1.38 0.84
N VAL A 214 -1.01 -1.99 0.61
CA VAL A 214 -1.46 -3.18 1.36
C VAL A 214 -0.75 -4.41 0.81
N HIS A 215 0.36 -4.78 1.46
CA HIS A 215 1.12 -5.97 1.10
C HIS A 215 0.77 -7.21 1.95
N GLY A 216 0.07 -7.04 3.08
CA GLY A 216 -0.30 -8.16 3.95
C GLY A 216 -1.21 -9.18 3.27
N LYS A 217 -0.93 -10.47 3.46
CA LYS A 217 -1.80 -11.58 3.04
C LYS A 217 -2.34 -12.27 4.28
N VAL A 218 -3.40 -11.69 4.85
CA VAL A 218 -4.02 -12.10 6.12
C VAL A 218 -5.53 -12.22 5.93
N CYS A 219 -6.12 -13.29 6.45
CA CYS A 219 -7.55 -13.50 6.54
C CYS A 219 -7.91 -13.80 8.00
N ILE A 220 -8.91 -13.12 8.55
CA ILE A 220 -9.41 -13.35 9.91
C ILE A 220 -10.89 -13.73 9.81
N VAL A 221 -11.26 -14.86 10.41
CA VAL A 221 -12.62 -15.39 10.37
C VAL A 221 -13.18 -15.45 11.79
N ASP A 222 -14.33 -14.80 11.98
CA ASP A 222 -15.15 -14.82 13.20
C ASP A 222 -14.40 -14.49 14.51
N ASP A 223 -13.31 -13.70 14.47
CA ASP A 223 -12.42 -13.47 15.62
C ASP A 223 -11.93 -14.80 16.27
N ARG A 224 -11.77 -15.87 15.48
CA ARG A 224 -11.33 -17.19 15.95
C ARG A 224 -10.17 -17.76 15.16
N ILE A 225 -10.21 -17.64 13.84
CA ILE A 225 -9.25 -18.24 12.93
C ILE A 225 -8.48 -17.12 12.24
N VAL A 226 -7.16 -17.26 12.16
CA VAL A 226 -6.30 -16.40 11.34
C VAL A 226 -5.56 -17.25 10.33
N ILE A 227 -5.57 -16.84 9.08
CA ILE A 227 -4.68 -17.36 8.04
C ILE A 227 -3.73 -16.23 7.68
N CYS A 228 -2.43 -16.47 7.73
CA CYS A 228 -1.45 -15.50 7.25
C CYS A 228 -0.29 -16.19 6.54
N GLY A 229 0.32 -15.48 5.60
CA GLY A 229 1.40 -16.05 4.80
C GLY A 229 1.88 -15.12 3.69
N SER A 230 2.48 -15.73 2.67
CA SER A 230 2.95 -15.04 1.46
C SER A 230 1.94 -15.09 0.30
N ALA A 231 1.00 -16.06 0.33
CA ALA A 231 0.08 -16.32 -0.77
C ALA A 231 -0.94 -15.19 -1.01
N ASN A 232 -0.88 -14.57 -2.18
CA ASN A 232 -1.89 -13.61 -2.63
C ASN A 232 -3.20 -14.32 -3.03
N ILE A 233 -4.30 -13.57 -3.15
CA ILE A 233 -5.57 -14.08 -3.71
C ILE A 233 -5.50 -13.99 -5.24
N ASN A 234 -4.82 -14.96 -5.87
CA ASN A 234 -4.75 -15.12 -7.32
C ASN A 234 -4.32 -16.56 -7.66
N ASP A 235 -4.46 -16.96 -8.93
CA ASP A 235 -4.03 -18.31 -9.36
C ASP A 235 -2.52 -18.55 -9.22
N ARG A 236 -1.69 -17.50 -9.27
CA ARG A 236 -0.23 -17.64 -9.14
C ARG A 236 0.15 -18.21 -7.77
N SER A 237 -0.49 -17.74 -6.71
CA SER A 237 -0.22 -18.16 -5.33
C SER A 237 -1.10 -19.34 -4.87
N GLN A 238 -2.26 -19.58 -5.49
CA GLN A 238 -3.29 -20.49 -4.95
C GLN A 238 -3.34 -21.89 -5.59
N LEU A 239 -2.74 -22.08 -6.77
CA LEU A 239 -2.81 -23.37 -7.49
C LEU A 239 -1.71 -24.36 -7.11
N GLY A 240 -0.60 -23.89 -6.54
CA GLY A 240 0.52 -24.73 -6.10
C GLY A 240 1.43 -25.25 -7.21
N ASP A 241 1.11 -24.99 -8.47
CA ASP A 241 1.91 -25.34 -9.66
C ASP A 241 2.68 -24.14 -10.26
N ARG A 242 2.72 -23.01 -9.54
CA ARG A 242 3.35 -21.75 -9.95
C ARG A 242 4.33 -21.25 -8.88
N ASP A 243 3.98 -20.23 -8.10
CA ASP A 243 4.87 -19.69 -7.08
C ASP A 243 4.87 -20.58 -5.83
N SER A 244 6.04 -20.74 -5.21
CA SER A 244 6.16 -21.38 -3.90
C SER A 244 5.69 -20.42 -2.82
N GLU A 245 4.69 -20.83 -2.03
CA GLU A 245 4.09 -20.01 -0.99
C GLU A 245 4.09 -20.74 0.36
N LEU A 246 4.14 -19.98 1.44
CA LEU A 246 3.96 -20.48 2.81
C LEU A 246 2.78 -19.78 3.45
N ALA A 247 1.93 -20.53 4.14
CA ALA A 247 0.87 -19.99 4.97
C ALA A 247 0.73 -20.82 6.25
N ILE A 248 0.28 -20.16 7.32
CA ILE A 248 -0.08 -20.78 8.59
C ILE A 248 -1.55 -20.52 8.87
N VAL A 249 -2.22 -21.53 9.43
CA VAL A 249 -3.57 -21.42 10.00
C VAL A 249 -3.42 -21.44 11.51
N LEU A 250 -3.90 -20.38 12.16
CA LEU A 250 -3.80 -20.15 13.58
C LEU A 250 -5.19 -20.26 14.19
N GLU A 251 -5.36 -21.27 15.04
CA GLU A 251 -6.55 -21.50 15.85
C GLU A 251 -6.13 -21.51 17.32
N ASP A 252 -6.17 -20.32 17.93
CA ASP A 252 -5.83 -20.15 19.34
C ASP A 252 -6.97 -20.69 20.22
N THR A 253 -6.60 -21.41 21.28
CA THR A 253 -7.53 -22.00 22.25
C THR A 253 -7.84 -21.09 23.42
N ASP A 254 -7.09 -20.00 23.60
CA ASP A 254 -7.28 -19.07 24.70
C ASP A 254 -8.56 -18.24 24.49
N PRO A 255 -9.60 -18.42 25.33
CA PRO A 255 -10.88 -17.77 25.12
C PRO A 255 -10.82 -16.29 25.53
N LEU A 256 -11.53 -15.46 24.78
CA LEU A 256 -11.72 -14.04 25.06
C LEU A 256 -13.20 -13.68 25.02
N ASP A 257 -13.72 -13.21 26.15
CA ASP A 257 -15.07 -12.65 26.24
C ASP A 257 -15.19 -11.41 25.32
N SER A 258 -16.12 -11.47 24.37
CA SER A 258 -16.34 -10.43 23.36
C SER A 258 -17.84 -10.31 23.05
N THR A 259 -18.16 -9.52 22.03
CA THR A 259 -19.51 -9.45 21.47
C THR A 259 -19.49 -9.64 19.96
N MET A 260 -20.53 -10.24 19.42
CA MET A 260 -20.75 -10.41 17.98
C MET A 260 -22.20 -10.05 17.68
N ASN A 261 -22.40 -9.04 16.84
CA ASN A 261 -23.73 -8.47 16.58
C ASN A 261 -24.51 -8.09 17.86
N GLY A 262 -23.81 -7.53 18.85
CA GLY A 262 -24.38 -7.10 20.13
C GLY A 262 -24.70 -8.24 21.11
N GLN A 263 -24.48 -9.50 20.74
CA GLN A 263 -24.68 -10.65 21.62
C GLN A 263 -23.34 -11.11 22.22
N PRO A 264 -23.32 -11.70 23.43
CA PRO A 264 -22.12 -12.31 24.00
C PRO A 264 -21.50 -13.34 23.04
N TYR A 265 -20.18 -13.27 22.86
CA TYR A 265 -19.45 -14.14 21.93
C TYR A 265 -18.09 -14.52 22.50
N GLN A 266 -17.77 -15.81 22.45
CA GLN A 266 -16.44 -16.34 22.79
C GLN A 266 -15.54 -16.25 21.56
N ALA A 267 -14.60 -15.30 21.57
CA ALA A 267 -13.57 -15.17 20.55
C ALA A 267 -12.28 -15.90 20.98
N SER A 268 -11.30 -16.05 20.08
CA SER A 268 -9.94 -16.41 20.47
C SER A 268 -9.11 -15.16 20.73
N CYS A 269 -8.21 -15.23 21.71
CA CYS A 269 -7.40 -14.08 22.13
C CYS A 269 -6.57 -13.55 20.96
N LEU A 270 -5.84 -14.42 20.27
CA LEU A 270 -4.99 -14.05 19.13
C LEU A 270 -5.77 -13.39 17.98
N ALA A 271 -6.85 -14.02 17.51
CA ALA A 271 -7.57 -13.49 16.35
C ALA A 271 -8.28 -12.17 16.67
N ALA A 272 -8.93 -12.09 17.83
CA ALA A 272 -9.64 -10.88 18.24
C ALA A 272 -8.68 -9.70 18.50
N THR A 273 -7.52 -9.94 19.10
CA THR A 273 -6.52 -8.90 19.35
C THR A 273 -5.88 -8.40 18.07
N LEU A 274 -5.48 -9.31 17.16
CA LEU A 274 -4.96 -8.95 15.85
C LEU A 274 -5.96 -8.11 15.05
N ARG A 275 -7.21 -8.54 14.97
CA ARG A 275 -8.27 -7.81 14.27
C ARG A 275 -8.56 -6.46 14.93
N ARG A 276 -8.52 -6.35 16.26
CA ARG A 276 -8.62 -5.05 16.97
C ARG A 276 -7.45 -4.14 16.65
N HIS A 277 -6.24 -4.67 16.55
CA HIS A 277 -5.05 -3.89 16.25
C HIS A 277 -5.09 -3.33 14.83
N LEU A 278 -5.49 -4.13 13.84
CA LEU A 278 -5.63 -3.71 12.45
C LEU A 278 -6.76 -2.68 12.21
N CYS A 279 -7.77 -2.64 13.08
CA CYS A 279 -8.91 -1.72 12.96
C CYS A 279 -8.78 -0.43 13.81
N ARG A 280 -7.67 -0.23 14.52
CA ARG A 280 -7.42 1.00 15.30
C ARG A 280 -6.88 2.11 14.41
#